data_AF-A0A1B1MWD2-F1
#
_entry.id   AF-A0A1B1MWD2-F1
#
_cell.length_a   1.000
_cell.length_b   1.000
_cell.length_c   1.000
_cell.angle_alpha   90.00
_cell.angle_beta   90.00
_cell.angle_gamma   90.00
#
_symmetry.space_group_name_H-M   'P 1'
#
loop_
_entity.id
_entity.type
_entity.pdbx_description
1 polymer ?
#
loop_
_entity_poly.entity_id
_entity_poly.type
_entity_poly.pdbx_seq_one_letter_code
_entity_poly.pdbx_strand_id
1 'polypeptide(L)' 'MTDQDIAELAGYAPYTQIMAVHMKSINHCLLTREQLKDRLSSKKITNRIIIPSDGEWADMR' A
#
# COMPACT_ATOMS: atom_id res chain seq x y z
N MET A 1 -9.25 -2.97 5.39
CA MET A 1 -8.38 -1.92 4.83
C MET A 1 -8.70 -1.77 3.36
N THR A 2 -8.88 -0.54 2.92
CA THR A 2 -9.13 -0.15 1.54
C THR A 2 -7.97 0.70 1.01
N ASP A 3 -7.92 0.92 -0.29
CA ASP A 3 -7.00 1.89 -0.90
C ASP A 3 -7.27 3.33 -0.45
N GLN A 4 -8.50 3.62 -0.01
CA GLN A 4 -8.87 4.93 0.52
C GLN A 4 -8.23 5.17 1.90
N ASP A 5 -8.23 4.16 2.78
CA ASP A 5 -7.58 4.25 4.10
C ASP A 5 -6.08 4.61 3.95
N ILE A 6 -5.42 4.00 2.95
CA ILE A 6 -4.00 4.25 2.66
C ILE A 6 -3.80 5.69 2.14
N ALA A 7 -4.68 6.18 1.28
CA ALA A 7 -4.60 7.54 0.76
C ALA A 7 -4.86 8.60 1.85
N GLU A 8 -5.81 8.35 2.75
CA GLU A 8 -6.10 9.22 3.89
C GLU A 8 -4.93 9.27 4.86
N LEU A 9 -4.34 8.11 5.19
CA LEU A 9 -3.11 8.05 6.00
C LEU A 9 -1.96 8.80 5.34
N ALA A 10 -1.76 8.62 4.03
CA ALA A 10 -0.71 9.30 3.28
C ALA A 10 -0.89 10.83 3.27
N GLY A 11 -2.12 11.33 3.30
CA GLY A 11 -2.43 12.75 3.41
C GLY A 11 -2.28 13.29 4.83
N TYR A 12 -2.74 12.52 5.83
CA TYR A 12 -2.63 12.89 7.25
C TYR A 12 -1.19 12.95 7.74
N ALA A 13 -0.37 11.97 7.35
CA ALA A 13 1.04 11.86 7.70
C ALA A 13 1.94 11.91 6.44
N PRO A 14 2.19 13.10 5.89
CA PRO A 14 2.94 13.26 4.63
C PRO A 14 4.42 12.88 4.73
N TYR A 15 4.95 12.76 5.94
CA TYR A 15 6.33 12.39 6.24
C TYR A 15 6.51 10.88 6.49
N THR A 16 5.42 10.11 6.60
CA THR A 16 5.48 8.68 6.93
C THR A 16 5.62 7.82 5.68
N GLN A 17 6.45 6.78 5.75
CA GLN A 17 6.46 5.67 4.79
C GLN A 17 5.41 4.63 5.16
N ILE A 18 4.69 4.10 4.18
CA ILE A 18 3.58 3.15 4.38
C ILE A 18 3.94 1.82 3.73
N MET A 19 3.96 0.75 4.52
CA MET A 19 4.08 -0.62 3.99
C MET A 19 2.71 -1.29 3.99
N ALA A 20 2.14 -1.50 2.81
CA ALA A 20 0.83 -2.14 2.66
C ALA A 20 1.00 -3.66 2.51
N VAL A 21 0.46 -4.39 3.48
CA VAL A 21 0.50 -5.86 3.56
C VAL A 21 -0.92 -6.43 3.65
N HIS A 22 -1.05 -7.69 4.06
CA HIS A 22 -2.34 -8.33 4.32
C HIS A 22 -3.26 -8.40 3.06
N MET A 23 -2.65 -8.72 1.93
CA MET A 23 -3.31 -8.96 0.64
C MET A 23 -2.99 -10.37 0.15
N LYS A 24 -3.97 -11.07 -0.43
CA LYS A 24 -3.81 -12.45 -0.96
C LYS A 24 -3.30 -13.50 0.06
N SER A 25 -3.33 -13.23 1.36
CA SER A 25 -2.92 -14.20 2.39
C SER A 25 -4.07 -15.09 2.90
N ILE A 26 -5.29 -14.55 2.96
CA ILE A 26 -6.51 -15.27 3.39
C ILE A 26 -7.70 -14.87 2.51
N ASN A 27 -8.70 -15.75 2.43
CA ASN A 27 -9.78 -15.71 1.43
C ASN A 27 -10.67 -14.45 1.45
N HIS A 28 -10.72 -13.71 2.56
CA HIS A 28 -11.49 -12.47 2.67
C HIS A 28 -10.68 -11.21 2.30
N CYS A 29 -9.41 -11.35 1.93
CA CYS A 29 -8.59 -10.25 1.44
C CYS A 29 -8.82 -10.04 -0.06
N LEU A 30 -9.93 -9.37 -0.39
CA LEU A 30 -10.38 -9.18 -1.77
C LEU A 30 -9.52 -8.19 -2.57
N LEU A 31 -8.87 -7.24 -1.89
CA LEU A 31 -8.00 -6.26 -2.53
C LEU A 31 -6.67 -6.91 -2.91
N THR A 32 -6.32 -6.88 -4.20
CA THR A 32 -5.05 -7.40 -4.69
C THR A 32 -3.95 -6.35 -4.69
N ARG A 33 -2.68 -6.80 -4.68
CA ARG A 33 -1.51 -5.92 -4.83
C ARG A 33 -1.57 -5.10 -6.12
N GLU A 34 -2.01 -5.71 -7.22
CA GLU A 34 -2.12 -5.05 -8.52
C GLU A 34 -3.22 -3.98 -8.48
N GLN A 35 -4.40 -4.32 -7.95
CA GLN A 35 -5.49 -3.35 -7.77
C GLN A 35 -5.07 -2.18 -6.89
N LEU A 36 -4.33 -2.43 -5.81
CA LEU A 36 -3.84 -1.37 -4.94
C LEU A 36 -2.84 -0.47 -5.67
N LYS A 37 -1.88 -1.04 -6.42
CA LYS A 37 -0.93 -0.28 -7.24
C LYS A 37 -1.64 0.60 -8.26
N ASP A 38 -2.60 0.04 -8.98
CA ASP A 38 -3.36 0.75 -10.02
C ASP A 38 -4.17 1.90 -9.42
N ARG A 39 -4.88 1.67 -8.32
CA ARG A 39 -5.69 2.70 -7.64
C ARG A 39 -4.84 3.83 -7.09
N LEU A 40 -3.65 3.51 -6.57
CA LEU A 40 -2.72 4.50 -6.03
C LEU A 40 -1.89 5.21 -7.11
N SER A 41 -1.74 4.65 -8.31
CA SER A 41 -0.92 5.22 -9.40
C SER A 41 -1.34 6.64 -9.79
N SER A 42 -2.63 6.94 -9.69
CA SER A 42 -3.21 8.27 -9.95
C SER A 42 -2.92 9.30 -8.85
N LYS A 43 -2.51 8.84 -7.66
CA LYS A 43 -2.25 9.68 -6.49
C LYS A 43 -0.74 9.93 -6.40
N LYS A 44 -0.32 11.19 -6.22
CA LYS A 44 1.11 11.62 -6.09
C LYS A 44 1.77 11.17 -4.77
N ILE A 45 1.43 9.98 -4.28
CA ILE A 45 1.84 9.39 -2.98
C ILE A 45 2.56 8.05 -3.15
N THR A 46 2.63 7.52 -4.37
CA THR A 46 3.22 6.20 -4.71
C THR A 46 4.69 6.07 -4.33
N ASN A 47 5.43 7.18 -4.29
CA ASN A 47 6.83 7.26 -3.87
C ASN A 47 7.08 6.95 -2.37
N ARG A 48 6.02 6.87 -1.55
CA ARG A 48 6.13 6.56 -0.11
C ARG A 48 5.40 5.27 0.29
N ILE A 49 4.80 4.57 -0.67
CA ILE A 49 4.01 3.37 -0.41
C ILE A 49 4.76 2.16 -0.96
N ILE A 50 5.09 1.24 -0.06
CA ILE A 50 5.79 -0.01 -0.37
C ILE A 50 4.76 -1.14 -0.33
N ILE A 51 4.68 -1.92 -1.40
CA ILE A 51 3.76 -3.06 -1.54
C ILE A 51 4.62 -4.29 -1.82
N PRO A 52 5.18 -4.94 -0.78
CA PRO A 52 6.12 -6.03 -0.96
C PRO A 52 5.43 -7.32 -1.38
N SER A 53 6.17 -8.11 -2.14
CA SER A 53 5.87 -9.51 -2.45
C SER A 53 6.20 -10.39 -1.25
N ASP A 54 5.65 -11.61 -1.20
CA ASP A 54 5.94 -12.52 -0.11
C ASP A 54 7.43 -12.91 -0.14
N GLY A 55 8.15 -12.67 0.96
CA GLY A 55 9.60 -12.89 1.06
C GLY A 55 10.48 -11.77 0.51
N GLU A 56 9.90 -10.66 0.04
CA GLU A 56 10.65 -9.49 -0.43
C GLU A 56 11.21 -8.67 0.74
N TRP A 57 12.51 -8.36 0.69
CA TRP A 57 13.13 -7.40 1.59
C TRP A 57 12.90 -5.98 1.10
N ALA A 58 12.45 -5.09 1.98
CA ALA A 58 12.28 -3.68 1.69
C ALA A 58 13.05 -2.83 2.72
N ASP A 59 13.78 -1.82 2.23
CA ASP A 59 14.46 -0.82 3.05
C ASP A 59 13.48 0.33 3.37
N MET A 60 13.33 0.67 4.65
CA MET A 60 12.52 1.80 5.10
C MET A 60 13.44 2.81 5.80
N ARG A 61 13.38 4.06 5.37
CA ARG A 61 14.25 5.16 5.81
C ARG A 61 13.45 6.30 6.40
#